data_AF-A0A8S3K0K2-F1
#
_entry.id   AF-A0A8S3K0K2-F1
#
_cell.length_a   1.000
_cell.length_b   1.000
_cell.length_c   1.000
_cell.angle_alpha   90.00
_cell.angle_beta   90.00
_cell.angle_gamma   90.00
#
_symmetry.space_group_name_H-M   'P 1'
#
loop_
_entity.id
_entity.type
_entity.pdbx_description
1 polymer ?
#
loop_
_entity_poly.entity_id
_entity_poly.type
_entity_poly.pdbx_seq_one_letter_code
_entity_poly.pdbx_strand_id
1 'polypeptide(L)'
;MLAILINKVEDRITPRIPEIFDLTFEHTLHMIDKNFEDYPDHRKNFYTLLQSVTNVCFSALLALNATQFKLVYDSIMWALKHTMRTISELGLEILQIMLRKFQTCDPQAAQTFYQIYYLETMQHIFAVVAECSHTSGSYR
;
A
#
# COMPACT_ATOMS: atom_id res chain seq x y z
N MET A 1 -15.93 -5.37 3.18
CA MET A 1 -16.42 -5.56 4.58
C MET A 1 -15.31 -5.37 5.63
N LEU A 2 -14.14 -6.00 5.50
CA LEU A 2 -13.04 -5.84 6.47
C LEU A 2 -12.60 -4.38 6.67
N ALA A 3 -12.44 -3.61 5.59
CA ALA A 3 -12.11 -2.17 5.67
C ALA A 3 -13.13 -1.37 6.52
N ILE A 4 -14.42 -1.62 6.32
CA ILE A 4 -15.51 -0.97 7.08
C ILE A 4 -15.40 -1.34 8.56
N LEU A 5 -15.09 -2.61 8.85
CA LEU A 5 -14.97 -3.08 10.22
C LEU A 5 -13.76 -2.44 10.92
N ILE A 6 -12.62 -2.31 10.26
CA ILE A 6 -11.43 -1.62 10.79
C ILE A 6 -11.75 -0.16 11.10
N ASN A 7 -12.40 0.56 10.19
CA ASN A 7 -12.76 1.96 10.42
C ASN A 7 -13.81 2.15 11.52
N LYS A 8 -14.58 1.10 11.86
CA LYS A 8 -15.58 1.14 12.95
C LYS A 8 -15.02 0.71 14.30
N VAL A 9 -14.10 -0.26 14.31
CA VAL A 9 -13.57 -0.90 15.53
C VAL A 9 -12.25 -0.26 15.97
N GLU A 10 -11.59 0.46 15.05
CA GLU A 10 -10.36 1.22 15.25
C GLU A 10 -9.25 0.38 15.92
N ASP A 11 -8.58 0.93 16.93
CA ASP A 11 -7.41 0.30 17.56
C ASP A 11 -7.70 -1.07 18.20
N ARG A 12 -8.98 -1.41 18.45
CA ARG A 12 -9.36 -2.68 19.09
C ARG A 12 -9.13 -3.89 18.19
N ILE A 13 -9.10 -3.72 16.85
CA ILE A 13 -8.80 -4.83 15.93
C ILE A 13 -7.31 -4.94 15.61
N THR A 14 -6.49 -3.94 15.93
CA THR A 14 -5.05 -3.93 15.66
C THR A 14 -4.33 -5.24 16.03
N PRO A 15 -4.59 -5.89 17.19
CA PRO A 15 -3.94 -7.16 17.54
C PRO A 15 -4.34 -8.38 16.69
N ARG A 16 -5.38 -8.25 15.84
CA ARG A 16 -5.87 -9.29 14.93
C ARG A 16 -5.47 -9.05 13.48
N ILE A 17 -4.96 -7.86 13.15
CA ILE A 17 -4.55 -7.52 11.78
C ILE A 17 -3.48 -8.47 11.22
N PRO A 18 -2.43 -8.87 11.96
CA PRO A 18 -1.45 -9.83 11.43
C PRO A 18 -2.10 -11.16 11.02
N GLU A 19 -3.01 -11.70 11.85
CA GLU A 19 -3.75 -12.94 11.54
C GLU A 19 -4.65 -12.79 10.32
N ILE A 20 -5.31 -11.64 10.16
CA ILE A 20 -6.11 -11.33 8.96
C ILE A 20 -5.20 -11.27 7.73
N PHE A 21 -4.01 -10.67 7.83
CA PHE A 21 -3.06 -10.57 6.73
C PHE A 21 -2.51 -11.94 6.34
N ASP A 22 -2.16 -12.79 7.30
CA ASP A 22 -1.69 -14.16 7.02
C ASP A 22 -2.73 -14.98 6.25
N LEU A 23 -4.02 -14.79 6.54
CA LEU A 23 -5.09 -15.53 5.89
C LEU A 23 -5.52 -14.98 4.53
N THR A 24 -5.25 -13.69 4.24
CA THR A 24 -5.89 -13.01 3.10
C THR A 24 -4.92 -12.26 2.19
N PHE A 25 -3.79 -11.75 2.70
CA PHE A 25 -2.98 -10.76 2.01
C PHE A 25 -2.26 -11.36 0.80
N GLU A 26 -1.40 -12.36 1.02
CA GLU A 26 -0.59 -12.96 -0.03
C GLU A 26 -1.44 -13.66 -1.10
N HIS A 27 -2.51 -14.36 -0.67
CA HIS A 27 -3.38 -15.08 -1.58
C HIS A 27 -4.14 -14.11 -2.49
N THR A 28 -4.66 -13.01 -1.94
CA THR A 28 -5.34 -11.98 -2.72
C THR A 28 -4.35 -11.23 -3.61
N LEU A 29 -3.14 -10.93 -3.12
CA LEU A 29 -2.11 -10.24 -3.90
C LEU A 29 -1.75 -11.04 -5.15
N HIS A 30 -1.51 -12.34 -5.02
CA HIS A 30 -1.23 -13.25 -6.14
C HIS A 30 -2.40 -13.40 -7.13
N MET A 31 -3.63 -13.06 -6.74
CA MET A 31 -4.74 -12.99 -7.68
C MET A 31 -4.72 -11.70 -8.51
N ILE A 32 -4.32 -10.57 -7.92
CA ILE A 32 -4.49 -9.24 -8.50
C ILE A 32 -3.23 -8.67 -9.16
N ASP A 33 -2.06 -9.26 -8.92
CA ASP A 33 -0.75 -8.79 -9.38
C ASP A 33 -0.29 -9.39 -10.73
N LYS A 34 -1.00 -10.40 -11.25
CA LYS A 34 -0.64 -11.10 -12.50
C LYS A 34 -0.87 -10.25 -13.75
N ASN A 35 -1.94 -9.47 -13.75
CA ASN A 35 -2.30 -8.57 -14.84
C ASN A 35 -3.21 -7.45 -14.30
N PHE A 36 -3.49 -6.46 -15.14
CA PHE A 36 -4.27 -5.28 -14.77
C PHE A 36 -5.79 -5.44 -14.93
N GLU A 37 -6.28 -6.57 -15.43
CA GLU A 37 -7.67 -6.73 -15.87
C GLU A 37 -8.46 -7.68 -14.95
N ASP A 38 -7.82 -8.73 -14.45
CA ASP A 38 -8.48 -9.75 -13.65
C ASP A 38 -8.82 -9.27 -12.24
N TYR A 39 -9.92 -9.81 -11.69
CA TYR A 39 -10.41 -9.57 -10.32
C TYR A 39 -10.49 -8.09 -9.89
N PRO A 40 -11.13 -7.20 -10.67
CA PRO A 40 -11.13 -5.75 -10.40
C PRO A 40 -11.73 -5.39 -9.04
N ASP A 41 -12.79 -6.08 -8.61
CA ASP A 41 -13.41 -5.87 -7.29
C ASP A 41 -12.49 -6.31 -6.15
N HIS A 42 -11.77 -7.42 -6.31
CA HIS A 42 -10.82 -7.88 -5.30
C HIS A 42 -9.66 -6.89 -5.17
N ARG A 43 -9.15 -6.37 -6.29
CA ARG A 43 -8.10 -5.35 -6.32
C ARG A 43 -8.53 -4.09 -5.58
N LYS A 44 -9.70 -3.54 -5.93
CA LYS A 44 -10.24 -2.35 -5.25
C LYS A 44 -10.42 -2.60 -3.75
N ASN A 45 -11.01 -3.73 -3.37
CA ASN A 45 -11.26 -4.07 -1.97
C ASN A 45 -9.97 -4.30 -1.17
N PHE A 46 -8.96 -4.90 -1.79
CA PHE A 46 -7.64 -5.12 -1.21
C PHE A 46 -6.97 -3.79 -0.86
N TYR A 47 -6.88 -2.86 -1.80
CA TYR A 47 -6.28 -1.56 -1.54
C TYR A 47 -7.12 -0.71 -0.58
N THR A 48 -8.45 -0.82 -0.61
CA THR A 48 -9.33 -0.16 0.39
C THR A 48 -9.07 -0.69 1.80
N LEU A 49 -8.85 -2.00 1.95
CA LEU A 49 -8.44 -2.63 3.21
C LEU A 49 -7.07 -2.12 3.64
N LEU A 50 -6.09 -2.12 2.74
CA LEU A 50 -4.73 -1.67 3.03
C LEU A 50 -4.68 -0.20 3.45
N GLN A 51 -5.47 0.66 2.82
CA GLN A 51 -5.64 2.06 3.22
C GLN A 51 -6.17 2.17 4.65
N SER A 52 -7.23 1.41 4.97
CA SER A 52 -7.83 1.44 6.32
C SER A 52 -6.83 0.97 7.38
N VAL A 53 -6.08 -0.11 7.11
CA VAL A 53 -5.03 -0.62 8.01
C VAL A 53 -3.92 0.41 8.18
N THR A 54 -3.42 1.01 7.09
CA THR A 54 -2.33 1.99 7.14
C THR A 54 -2.75 3.25 7.91
N ASN A 55 -4.00 3.68 7.76
CA ASN A 55 -4.51 4.87 8.44
C ASN A 55 -4.83 4.64 9.92
N VAL A 56 -5.50 3.53 10.24
CA VAL A 56 -6.08 3.29 11.56
C VAL A 56 -5.18 2.37 12.40
N CYS A 57 -4.72 1.27 11.82
CA CYS A 57 -3.97 0.22 12.53
C CYS A 57 -2.48 0.20 12.16
N PHE A 58 -1.83 1.37 12.01
CA PHE A 58 -0.43 1.45 11.54
C PHE A 58 0.55 0.63 12.40
N SER A 59 0.33 0.57 13.71
CA SER A 59 1.15 -0.25 14.62
C SER A 59 1.10 -1.75 14.29
N ALA A 60 0.02 -2.25 13.68
CA ALA A 60 -0.02 -3.62 13.19
C ALA A 60 0.92 -3.83 11.99
N LEU A 61 1.09 -2.83 11.13
CA LEU A 61 2.08 -2.90 10.03
C LEU A 61 3.50 -2.94 10.58
N LEU A 62 3.79 -2.18 11.64
CA LEU A 62 5.10 -2.20 12.31
C LEU A 62 5.39 -3.53 13.02
N ALA A 63 4.35 -4.29 13.37
CA ALA A 63 4.48 -5.61 13.99
C ALA A 63 4.69 -6.74 12.98
N LEU A 64 4.56 -6.47 11.67
CA LEU A 64 4.83 -7.46 10.62
C LEU A 64 6.32 -7.81 10.57
N ASN A 65 6.61 -9.04 10.17
CA ASN A 65 7.99 -9.40 9.84
C ASN A 65 8.44 -8.71 8.54
N ALA A 66 9.77 -8.67 8.30
CA ALA A 66 10.34 -7.97 7.15
C ALA A 66 9.78 -8.43 5.81
N THR A 67 9.52 -9.73 5.65
CA THR A 67 8.96 -10.31 4.41
C THR A 67 7.53 -9.84 4.17
N GLN A 68 6.68 -9.89 5.20
CA GLN A 68 5.29 -9.42 5.13
C GLN A 68 5.23 -7.91 4.87
N PHE A 69 6.04 -7.12 5.56
CA PHE A 69 6.09 -5.69 5.32
C PHE A 69 6.56 -5.36 3.90
N LYS A 70 7.54 -6.11 3.38
CA LYS A 70 7.96 -5.97 1.98
C LYS A 70 6.84 -6.27 1.00
N LEU A 71 6.03 -7.30 1.22
CA LEU A 71 4.85 -7.56 0.36
C LEU A 71 3.86 -6.39 0.38
N VAL A 72 3.63 -5.79 1.56
CA VAL A 72 2.80 -4.58 1.68
C VAL A 72 3.40 -3.44 0.84
N TYR A 73 4.68 -3.17 1.03
CA TYR A 73 5.38 -2.11 0.29
C TYR A 73 5.33 -2.33 -1.24
N ASP A 74 5.70 -3.52 -1.70
CA ASP A 74 5.74 -3.89 -3.12
C ASP A 74 4.34 -3.77 -3.74
N SER A 75 3.28 -4.16 -3.01
CA SER A 75 1.90 -4.02 -3.48
C SER A 75 1.48 -2.55 -3.70
N ILE A 76 1.97 -1.61 -2.88
CA ILE A 76 1.71 -0.18 -3.02
C ILE A 76 2.48 0.37 -4.22
N MET A 77 3.74 -0.03 -4.39
CA MET A 77 4.56 0.38 -5.55
C MET A 77 3.96 -0.13 -6.87
N TRP A 78 3.38 -1.33 -6.86
CA TRP A 78 2.65 -1.87 -8.00
C TRP A 78 1.37 -1.07 -8.30
N ALA A 79 0.60 -0.71 -7.26
CA ALA A 79 -0.61 0.11 -7.40
C ALA A 79 -0.34 1.45 -8.07
N LEU A 80 0.76 2.12 -7.69
CA LEU A 80 1.16 3.42 -8.25
C LEU A 80 1.33 3.37 -9.77
N LYS A 81 1.85 2.26 -10.29
CA LYS A 81 2.12 2.04 -11.72
C LYS A 81 0.90 1.51 -12.49
N HIS A 82 -0.24 1.35 -11.84
CA HIS A 82 -1.40 0.77 -12.48
C HIS A 82 -1.99 1.70 -13.54
N THR A 83 -2.33 1.14 -14.70
CA THR A 83 -3.01 1.84 -15.80
C THR A 83 -4.39 2.42 -15.45
N MET A 84 -5.08 1.87 -14.45
CA MET A 84 -6.37 2.35 -13.98
C MET A 84 -6.13 3.47 -12.97
N ARG A 85 -6.53 4.69 -13.36
CA ARG A 85 -6.38 5.90 -12.55
C ARG A 85 -6.84 5.73 -11.11
N THR A 86 -8.00 5.10 -10.88
CA THR A 86 -8.54 4.90 -9.53
C THR A 86 -7.62 4.05 -8.63
N ILE A 87 -6.94 3.03 -9.18
CA ILE A 87 -6.01 2.20 -8.40
C ILE A 87 -4.70 2.95 -8.15
N SER A 88 -4.20 3.68 -9.16
CA SER A 88 -3.01 4.52 -9.00
C SER A 88 -3.21 5.63 -7.96
N GLU A 89 -4.35 6.31 -7.99
CA GLU A 89 -4.71 7.33 -6.99
C GLU A 89 -4.79 6.73 -5.57
N LEU A 90 -5.38 5.54 -5.43
CA LEU A 90 -5.47 4.84 -4.15
C LEU A 90 -4.08 4.41 -3.64
N GLY A 91 -3.21 3.91 -4.51
CA GLY A 91 -1.81 3.60 -4.18
C GLY A 91 -1.03 4.82 -3.70
N LEU A 92 -1.22 5.97 -4.36
CA LEU A 92 -0.60 7.24 -3.98
C LEU A 92 -1.10 7.72 -2.61
N GLU A 93 -2.40 7.63 -2.36
CA GLU A 93 -2.99 8.01 -1.07
C GLU A 93 -2.44 7.13 0.06
N ILE A 94 -2.36 5.81 -0.14
CA ILE A 94 -1.79 4.88 0.85
C ILE A 94 -0.32 5.22 1.13
N LEU A 95 0.48 5.48 0.09
CA LEU A 95 1.88 5.86 0.27
C LEU A 95 2.01 7.16 1.07
N GLN A 96 1.20 8.18 0.75
CA GLN A 96 1.21 9.44 1.50
C GLN A 96 0.86 9.25 2.97
N ILE A 97 -0.15 8.43 3.27
CA ILE A 97 -0.52 8.09 4.66
C ILE A 97 0.65 7.38 5.34
N MET A 98 1.22 6.36 4.70
CA MET A 98 2.35 5.59 5.23
C MET A 98 3.54 6.50 5.58
N LEU A 99 3.94 7.40 4.68
CA LEU A 99 5.03 8.35 4.93
C LEU A 99 4.72 9.28 6.11
N ARG A 100 3.49 9.80 6.22
CA ARG A 100 3.08 10.63 7.38
C ARG A 100 3.09 9.84 8.69
N LYS A 101 2.71 8.56 8.65
CA LYS A 101 2.77 7.68 9.84
C LYS A 101 4.22 7.43 10.25
N PHE A 102 5.14 7.22 9.32
CA PHE A 102 6.57 7.10 9.63
C PHE A 102 7.22 8.39 10.15
N GLN A 103 6.67 9.57 9.83
CA GLN A 103 7.13 10.84 10.42
C GLN A 103 6.79 10.97 11.92
N THR A 104 5.79 10.24 12.40
CA THR A 104 5.26 10.38 13.77
C THR A 104 5.39 9.11 14.62
N CYS A 105 5.89 8.02 14.04
CA CYS A 105 6.12 6.77 14.76
C CYS A 105 7.45 6.76 15.52
N ASP A 106 7.79 5.60 16.08
CA ASP A 106 9.08 5.36 16.70
C ASP A 106 10.25 5.74 15.75
N PRO A 107 11.21 6.58 16.18
CA PRO A 107 12.32 7.04 15.33
C PRO A 107 13.21 5.92 14.80
N GLN A 108 13.38 4.82 15.55
CA GLN A 108 14.20 3.70 15.11
C GLN A 108 13.50 2.94 13.99
N ALA A 109 12.20 2.67 14.13
CA ALA A 109 11.39 2.07 13.06
C ALA A 109 11.37 2.95 11.79
N ALA A 110 11.20 4.26 11.94
CA ALA A 110 11.26 5.20 10.83
C ALA A 110 12.62 5.19 10.12
N GLN A 111 13.71 5.20 10.89
CA GLN A 111 15.07 5.14 10.34
C GLN A 111 15.31 3.85 9.55
N THR A 112 14.89 2.70 10.06
CA THR A 112 14.96 1.42 9.34
C THR A 112 14.17 1.47 8.03
N PHE A 113 12.95 2.01 8.06
CA PHE A 113 12.15 2.17 6.85
C PHE A 113 12.87 3.05 5.82
N TYR A 114 13.38 4.22 6.20
CA TYR A 114 14.05 5.14 5.26
C TYR A 114 15.34 4.55 4.68
N GLN A 115 16.13 3.83 5.48
CA GLN A 115 17.34 3.19 4.99
C GLN A 115 17.07 2.14 3.91
N ILE A 116 15.96 1.41 4.03
CA ILE A 116 15.62 0.32 3.11
C ILE A 116 14.86 0.86 1.89
N TYR A 117 13.84 1.70 2.10
CA TYR A 117 12.82 1.98 1.09
C TYR A 117 12.84 3.40 0.51
N TYR A 118 13.57 4.35 1.09
CA TYR A 118 13.47 5.75 0.66
C TYR A 118 13.89 5.96 -0.81
N LEU A 119 15.06 5.43 -1.18
CA LEU A 119 15.58 5.58 -2.54
C LEU A 119 14.69 4.88 -3.58
N GLU A 120 14.26 3.65 -3.28
CA GLU A 120 13.36 2.87 -4.13
C GLU A 120 12.01 3.59 -4.32
N THR A 121 11.45 4.15 -3.24
CA THR A 121 10.20 4.93 -3.29
C THR A 121 10.35 6.15 -4.21
N MET A 122 11.46 6.89 -4.09
CA MET A 122 11.73 8.04 -4.96
C MET A 122 11.85 7.63 -6.42
N GLN A 123 12.54 6.53 -6.71
CA GLN A 123 12.66 5.99 -8.07
C GLN A 123 11.29 5.62 -8.65
N HIS A 124 10.42 4.98 -7.88
CA HIS A 124 9.05 4.66 -8.31
C HIS A 124 8.21 5.91 -8.59
N ILE A 125 8.25 6.92 -7.72
CA ILE A 125 7.54 8.18 -7.94
C ILE A 125 8.03 8.86 -9.22
N PHE A 126 9.35 8.98 -9.42
CA PHE A 126 9.90 9.62 -10.61
C PHE A 126 9.56 8.87 -11.90
N ALA A 127 9.56 7.53 -11.88
CA ALA A 127 9.15 6.73 -13.04
C ALA A 127 7.70 7.03 -13.46
N VAL A 128 6.77 7.06 -12.49
CA VAL A 128 5.35 7.37 -12.76
C VAL A 128 5.18 8.79 -13.29
N VAL A 129 5.90 9.76 -12.75
CA VAL A 129 5.86 11.16 -13.22
C VAL A 129 6.43 11.29 -14.64
N ALA A 130 7.52 10.59 -14.94
CA ALA A 130 8.13 10.60 -16.26
C ALA A 130 7.19 9.99 -17.32
N GLU A 131 6.53 8.86 -17.02
CA GLU A 131 5.55 8.22 -17.92
C GLU A 131 4.33 9.12 -18.21
N CYS A 132 3.82 9.83 -17.20
CA CYS A 132 2.78 10.86 -17.39
C CYS A 132 3.23 11.99 -18.33
N SER A 133 4.51 12.35 -18.28
CA SER A 133 5.08 13.42 -19.11
C SER A 133 5.20 12.99 -20.58
N HIS A 134 5.50 11.72 -20.86
CA HIS A 134 5.56 11.19 -22.22
C HIS A 134 4.18 10.99 -22.86
N THR A 135 3.19 10.56 -22.07
CA THR A 135 1.80 10.41 -22.54
C THR A 135 1.11 11.75 -22.79
N SER A 136 1.42 12.80 -22.03
CA SER A 136 0.93 14.16 -22.29
C SER A 136 1.64 14.86 -23.48
N GLY A 137 2.87 14.45 -23.81
CA GLY A 137 3.63 14.94 -24.96
C GLY A 137 3.22 14.34 -26.32
N SER A 138 2.47 13.23 -26.33
CA SER A 138 2.01 12.54 -27.56
C SER A 138 0.64 13.03 -28.06
N TYR A 139 0.03 14.00 -27.37
CA TYR A 139 -1.19 14.72 -27.80
C TYR A 139 -0.87 16.15 -28.28
N ARG A 140 0.28 16.37 -28.93
CA ARG A 140 0.61 17.60 -29.63
C ARG A 140 0.98 17.34 -31.08
#